data_AF-A0A950PQU0-F1
#
_entry.id   AF-A0A950PQU0-F1
#
_cell.length_a   1.000
_cell.length_b   1.000
_cell.length_c   1.000
_cell.angle_alpha   90.00
_cell.angle_beta   90.00
_cell.angle_gamma   90.00
#
_symmetry.space_group_name_H-M   'P 1'
#
loop_
_entity.id
_entity.type
_entity.pdbx_description
1 polymer ?
#
loop_
_entity_poly.entity_id
_entity_poly.type
_entity_poly.pdbx_seq_one_letter_code
_entity_poly.pdbx_strand_id
1 'polypeptide(L)' 'MAVVLGINAVFHDSSAALVVDGEIVAALEEERISRRKHGKICVPFSAWELPEKSARWCLQYAGIDARDVDA' A
#
# COMPACT_ATOMS: atom_id res chain seq x y z
N MET A 1 7.35 5.69 -18.58
CA MET A 1 6.40 5.72 -17.45
C MET A 1 5.62 4.43 -17.42
N ALA A 2 6.24 3.40 -16.83
CA ALA A 2 5.55 2.25 -16.26
C ALA A 2 5.34 2.52 -14.77
N VAL A 3 4.14 2.27 -14.26
CA VAL A 3 3.73 2.58 -12.88
C VAL A 3 3.29 1.29 -12.19
N VAL A 4 3.95 0.92 -11.09
CA VAL A 4 3.71 -0.33 -10.36
C VAL A 4 3.39 -0.04 -8.90
N LEU A 5 2.26 -0.56 -8.41
CA LEU A 5 1.82 -0.41 -7.02
C LEU A 5 2.05 -1.72 -6.25
N GLY A 6 3.24 -1.87 -5.69
CA GLY A 6 3.59 -2.99 -4.83
C GLY A 6 2.75 -3.02 -3.55
N ILE A 7 2.03 -4.13 -3.32
CA ILE A 7 1.16 -4.35 -2.16
C ILE A 7 1.74 -5.44 -1.25
N ASN A 8 2.03 -5.10 0.01
CA ASN A 8 2.23 -6.08 1.09
C ASN A 8 0.94 -6.19 1.92
N ALA A 9 0.33 -7.37 1.94
CA ALA A 9 -0.92 -7.63 2.63
C ALA A 9 -0.95 -9.05 3.20
N VAL A 10 -1.94 -9.33 4.04
CA VAL A 10 -2.28 -10.68 4.55
C VAL A 10 -1.25 -11.32 5.50
N PHE A 11 0.02 -10.89 5.58
CA PHE A 11 0.90 -11.31 6.68
C PHE A 11 2.03 -10.32 7.02
N HIS A 12 2.06 -9.89 8.28
CA HIS A 12 2.95 -8.88 8.89
C HIS A 12 2.97 -7.50 8.22
N ASP A 13 2.66 -6.48 9.04
CA ASP A 13 2.93 -5.05 8.82
C ASP A 13 2.63 -4.59 7.39
N SER A 14 1.35 -4.76 7.03
CA SER A 14 0.80 -4.43 5.71
C SER A 14 1.24 -3.04 5.26
N SER A 15 1.63 -2.93 4.01
CA SER A 15 2.27 -1.73 3.47
C SER A 15 2.07 -1.63 1.96
N ALA A 16 2.38 -0.47 1.40
CA ALA A 16 2.42 -0.27 -0.04
C ALA A 16 3.68 0.48 -0.46
N ALA A 17 4.13 0.24 -1.68
CA ALA A 17 5.19 0.98 -2.34
C ALA A 17 4.79 1.28 -3.79
N LEU A 18 5.13 2.47 -4.27
CA LEU A 18 4.89 2.93 -5.63
C LEU A 18 6.23 3.08 -6.36
N VAL A 19 6.37 2.36 -7.46
CA VAL A 19 7.54 2.37 -8.33
C VAL A 19 7.16 2.98 -9.67
N VAL A 20 7.97 3.91 -10.18
CA VAL A 20 7.76 4.55 -11.49
C VAL A 20 9.05 4.47 -12.29
N ASP A 21 8.97 3.88 -13.49
CA ASP A 21 10.11 3.62 -14.39
C ASP A 21 11.31 2.91 -13.73
N GLY A 22 11.06 2.14 -12.66
CA GLY A 22 12.05 1.37 -11.90
C GLY A 22 12.48 2.02 -10.57
N GLU A 23 12.19 3.30 -10.34
CA GLU A 23 12.56 4.04 -9.13
C GLU A 23 11.45 4.04 -8.08
N ILE A 24 11.80 3.92 -6.80
CA ILE A 24 10.84 3.94 -5.68
C ILE A 24 10.45 5.40 -5.37
N VAL A 25 9.22 5.78 -5.73
CA VAL A 25 8.70 7.15 -5.53
C VAL A 25 8.09 7.34 -4.14
N ALA A 26 7.42 6.30 -3.62
CA ALA A 26 6.82 6.33 -2.28
C ALA A 26 6.79 4.91 -1.67
N ALA A 27 6.90 4.82 -0.35
CA ALA A 27 6.64 3.59 0.40
C ALA A 27 6.16 3.92 1.82
N LEU A 28 5.13 3.21 2.30
CA LEU A 28 4.56 3.46 3.63
C LEU A 28 3.90 2.22 4.24
N GLU A 29 4.17 2.01 5.53
CA GLU A 29 3.51 0.98 6.36
C GLU A 29 2.15 1.47 6.86
N GLU A 30 1.14 0.62 6.73
CA GLU A 30 -0.25 0.89 7.12
C GLU A 30 -0.35 1.27 8.60
N GLU A 31 0.44 0.65 9.49
CA GLU A 31 0.49 1.00 10.91
C GLU A 31 0.83 2.49 11.16
N ARG A 32 1.66 3.12 10.32
CA ARG A 32 2.00 4.55 10.53
C ARG A 32 0.78 5.45 10.41
N ILE A 33 -0.20 5.08 9.59
CA ILE A 33 -1.48 5.79 9.42
C ILE A 33 -2.57 5.19 10.33
N SER A 34 -2.72 3.86 10.39
CA SER A 34 -3.78 3.16 11.14
C SER A 34 -3.59 3.25 12.65
N ARG A 35 -2.34 3.44 13.10
CA ARG A 35 -1.89 3.45 14.51
C ARG A 35 -2.22 2.15 15.27
N ARG A 36 -2.52 1.07 14.56
CA ARG A 36 -2.81 -0.27 15.12
C ARG A 36 -1.53 -1.08 15.19
N LYS A 37 -0.98 -1.24 16.39
CA LYS A 37 0.31 -1.91 16.59
C LYS A 37 0.27 -3.38 16.18
N HIS A 38 1.14 -3.78 15.24
CA HIS A 38 1.20 -5.09 14.60
C HIS A 38 -0.11 -5.41 13.82
N GLY A 39 -0.42 -4.59 12.81
CA GLY A 39 -1.72 -4.42 12.13
C GLY A 39 -2.51 -5.69 11.80
N LYS A 40 -3.68 -5.85 12.45
CA LYS A 40 -4.55 -7.06 12.49
C LYS A 40 -5.98 -6.64 12.93
N ILE A 41 -7.12 -7.25 12.54
CA ILE A 41 -7.46 -8.46 11.75
C ILE A 41 -8.73 -8.17 10.90
N CYS A 42 -8.77 -8.42 9.59
CA CYS A 42 -10.05 -8.63 8.87
C CYS A 42 -10.56 -10.06 9.06
N VAL A 43 -11.87 -10.21 9.21
CA VAL A 43 -12.58 -11.45 9.58
C VAL A 43 -13.79 -11.65 8.65
N PRO A 44 -14.34 -12.88 8.50
CA PRO A 44 -14.00 -14.10 9.24
C PRO A 44 -12.98 -15.07 8.60
N PHE A 45 -12.51 -14.89 7.34
CA PHE A 45 -11.89 -16.03 6.63
C PHE A 45 -10.82 -15.78 5.52
N SER A 46 -9.85 -14.86 5.54
CA SER A 46 -9.41 -13.78 6.44
C SER A 46 -8.25 -13.07 5.71
N ALA A 47 -8.24 -11.74 5.60
CA ALA A 47 -7.19 -10.98 4.87
C ALA A 47 -6.26 -10.16 5.77
N TRP A 48 -6.40 -10.28 7.11
CA TRP A 48 -5.75 -9.41 8.12
C TRP A 48 -5.95 -7.91 7.81
N GLU A 49 -5.10 -6.97 8.27
CA GLU A 49 -5.30 -5.55 7.91
C GLU A 49 -4.84 -5.31 6.46
N LEU A 50 -5.65 -4.62 5.64
CA LEU A 50 -5.31 -4.28 4.25
C LEU A 50 -4.58 -2.94 4.17
N PRO A 51 -3.59 -2.77 3.27
CA PRO A 51 -2.81 -1.54 3.11
C PRO A 51 -3.57 -0.43 2.35
N GLU A 52 -4.85 -0.25 2.64
CA GLU A 52 -5.72 0.70 1.92
C GLU A 52 -5.28 2.16 2.04
N LYS A 53 -4.77 2.57 3.21
CA LYS A 53 -4.40 3.97 3.45
C LYS A 53 -2.99 4.22 2.94
N SER A 54 -2.09 3.26 3.14
CA SER A 54 -0.71 3.29 2.63
C SER A 54 -0.68 3.30 1.09
N ALA A 55 -1.44 2.44 0.41
CA ALA A 55 -1.55 2.43 -1.05
C ALA A 55 -2.13 3.75 -1.59
N ARG A 56 -3.23 4.23 -0.99
CA ARG A 56 -3.86 5.51 -1.33
C ARG A 56 -2.92 6.69 -1.11
N TRP A 57 -2.15 6.68 -0.03
CA TRP A 57 -1.17 7.72 0.28
C TRP A 57 -0.03 7.75 -0.73
N CYS A 58 0.49 6.59 -1.15
CA CYS A 58 1.56 6.52 -2.16
C CYS A 58 1.13 7.12 -3.51
N LEU A 59 -0.08 6.79 -3.98
CA LEU A 59 -0.67 7.38 -5.19
C LEU A 59 -0.88 8.90 -5.04
N GLN A 60 -1.44 9.35 -3.90
CA GLN A 60 -1.65 10.78 -3.61
C GLN A 60 -0.34 11.58 -3.50
N TYR A 61 0.72 10.97 -2.97
CA TYR A 61 2.04 11.59 -2.85
C TYR A 61 2.70 11.82 -4.21
N ALA A 62 2.53 10.88 -5.16
CA ALA A 62 3.03 11.00 -6.52
C ALA A 62 2.11 11.78 -7.48
N GLY A 63 0.85 12.04 -7.07
CA GLY A 63 -0.15 12.70 -7.93
C GLY A 63 -0.73 11.79 -9.02
N ILE A 64 -0.70 10.48 -8.83
CA ILE A 64 -1.10 9.45 -9.81
C ILE A 64 -2.53 8.95 -9.51
N ASP A 65 -3.35 8.75 -10.53
CA ASP A 65 -4.67 8.11 -10.39
C ASP A 65 -4.54 6.59 -10.38
N ALA A 66 -5.42 5.89 -9.66
CA ALA A 66 -5.41 4.42 -9.63
C ALA A 66 -5.69 3.76 -11.00
N ARG A 67 -6.19 4.51 -11.98
CA ARG A 67 -6.37 4.10 -13.38
C ARG A 67 -5.09 4.15 -14.21
N ASP A 68 -4.07 4.87 -13.73
CA ASP A 68 -2.77 5.06 -14.40
C ASP A 68 -1.69 4.09 -13.85
N VAL A 69 -2.11 3.04 -13.14
CA VAL A 69 -1.25 1.96 -12.59
C VAL A 69 -1.29 0.78 -13.55
N ASP A 70 -0.12 0.32 -14.01
CA ASP A 70 0.02 -0.78 -14.97
C ASP A 70 0.02 -2.17 -14.31
N ALA A 71 0.49 -2.28 -13.05
CA ALA A 71 0.63 -3.53 -12.30
C ALA A 71 0.58 -3.35 -10.76
#